data_AF-A0A538ILJ3-F1
#
_entry.id   AF-A0A538ILJ3-F1
#
_cell.length_a   1.000
_cell.length_b   1.000
_cell.length_c   1.000
_cell.angle_alpha   90.00
_cell.angle_beta   90.00
_cell.angle_gamma   90.00
#
_symmetry.space_group_name_H-M   'P 1'
#
loop_
_entity.id
_entity.type
_entity.pdbx_description
1 polymer ?
#
loop_
_entity_poly.entity_id
_entity_poly.type
_entity_poly.pdbx_seq_one_letter_code
_entity_poly.pdbx_strand_id
1 'polypeptide(L)'
;MTPYRIVDVFTDTPLEGNQLAVFPDAGALSPEQMQRLAREMNFSETIFVLPAEADGDARVRIFTPVEELPFAGHPTLGCSFVLAEELGRDSVTLETGLGPVPVELERKDGRIVFGRMQQVVPEWRPYEREADLLAAVGVERSGLPVELYPNGPLHVYVELESEEAV
;
A
#
# COMPACT_ATOMS: atom_id res chain seq x y z
N MET A 1 0.91 20.73 15.74
CA MET A 1 1.91 20.10 14.86
C MET A 1 1.49 18.67 14.66
N THR A 2 1.52 18.15 13.44
CA THR A 2 1.17 16.75 13.16
C THR A 2 2.46 15.98 12.86
N PRO A 3 2.91 15.06 13.74
CA PRO A 3 4.11 14.28 13.49
C PRO A 3 3.86 13.28 12.36
N TYR A 4 4.93 12.88 11.68
CA TYR A 4 4.92 11.79 10.71
C TYR A 4 6.21 10.98 10.83
N ARG A 5 6.18 9.77 10.28
CA ARG A 5 7.35 8.90 10.11
C ARG A 5 7.55 8.61 8.63
N ILE A 6 8.81 8.51 8.21
CA ILE A 6 9.16 7.94 6.91
C ILE A 6 9.61 6.51 7.16
N VAL A 7 9.05 5.57 6.42
CA VAL A 7 9.43 4.15 6.47
C VAL A 7 9.70 3.64 5.06
N ASP A 8 10.68 2.77 4.94
CA ASP A 8 11.00 2.07 3.70
C ASP A 8 10.39 0.66 3.77
N VAL A 9 9.43 0.37 2.89
CA VAL A 9 8.65 -0.87 2.90
C VAL A 9 9.23 -1.88 1.91
N PHE A 10 9.13 -3.17 2.24
CA PHE A 10 9.71 -4.30 1.49
C PHE A 10 11.25 -4.33 1.48
N THR A 11 11.87 -3.72 2.49
CA THR A 11 13.31 -3.78 2.71
C THR A 11 13.63 -3.74 4.20
N ASP A 12 14.82 -4.20 4.58
CA ASP A 12 15.45 -3.97 5.88
C ASP A 12 16.60 -2.95 5.80
N THR A 13 16.86 -2.41 4.61
CA THR A 13 17.95 -1.49 4.30
C THR A 13 17.38 -0.09 4.01
N PRO A 14 17.75 0.95 4.78
CA PRO A 14 17.26 2.31 4.54
C PRO A 14 17.58 2.79 3.12
N LEU A 15 16.67 3.57 2.54
CA LEU A 15 16.74 4.11 1.17
C LEU A 15 16.57 3.07 0.06
N GLU A 16 16.18 1.84 0.40
CA GLU A 16 15.73 0.83 -0.56
C GLU A 16 14.22 0.58 -0.43
N GLY A 17 13.68 -0.39 -1.18
CA GLY A 17 12.26 -0.70 -1.13
C GLY A 17 11.39 0.46 -1.64
N ASN A 18 10.22 0.64 -1.01
CA ASN A 18 9.27 1.70 -1.36
C ASN A 18 8.99 2.58 -0.15
N GLN A 19 9.36 3.86 -0.25
CA GLN A 19 9.22 4.85 0.81
C GLN A 19 7.75 5.23 1.04
N LEU A 20 7.39 5.41 2.31
CA LEU A 20 6.04 5.74 2.76
C LEU A 20 6.09 6.79 3.86
N ALA A 21 5.24 7.81 3.73
CA ALA A 21 4.97 8.74 4.82
C ALA A 21 3.75 8.25 5.63
N VAL A 22 3.92 8.05 6.94
CA VAL A 22 2.88 7.62 7.88
C VAL A 22 2.59 8.76 8.85
N PHE A 23 1.34 9.21 8.91
CA PHE A 23 0.84 10.15 9.90
C PHE A 23 0.05 9.38 10.98
N PRO A 24 0.69 9.00 12.12
CA PRO A 24 0.10 8.07 13.11
C PRO A 24 -1.05 8.67 13.94
N ASP A 25 -1.21 10.00 13.94
CA ASP A 25 -2.32 10.69 14.60
C ASP A 25 -2.87 11.79 13.69
N ALA A 26 -3.72 11.38 12.74
CA ALA A 26 -4.29 12.25 11.71
C ALA A 26 -5.76 12.63 11.98
N GLY A 27 -6.30 12.33 13.16
CA GLY A 27 -7.73 12.51 13.48
C GLY A 27 -8.23 13.96 13.38
N ALA A 28 -7.34 14.94 13.51
CA ALA A 28 -7.66 16.36 13.39
C ALA A 28 -7.55 16.91 11.95
N LEU A 29 -7.08 16.12 10.99
CA LEU A 29 -6.90 16.55 9.60
C LEU A 29 -8.19 16.36 8.80
N SER A 30 -8.54 17.35 7.98
CA SER A 30 -9.58 17.19 6.97
C SER A 30 -9.08 16.35 5.78
N PRO A 31 -9.98 15.74 4.98
CA PRO A 31 -9.62 15.08 3.73
C PRO A 31 -8.76 15.95 2.80
N GLU A 32 -9.07 17.24 2.69
CA GLU A 32 -8.35 18.19 1.85
C GLU A 32 -6.95 18.47 2.38
N GLN A 33 -6.78 18.51 3.70
CA GLN A 33 -5.46 18.62 4.33
C GLN A 33 -4.63 17.35 4.09
N MET A 34 -5.23 16.17 4.21
CA MET A 34 -4.56 14.90 3.92
C MET A 34 -4.07 14.85 2.47
N GLN A 35 -4.93 15.18 1.50
CA GLN A 35 -4.54 15.22 0.08
C GLN A 35 -3.41 16.23 -0.19
N ARG A 36 -3.46 17.42 0.43
CA ARG A 36 -2.41 18.43 0.29
C ARG A 36 -1.10 17.99 0.91
N LEU A 37 -1.13 17.30 2.05
CA LEU A 37 0.05 16.72 2.67
C LEU A 37 0.63 15.59 1.81
N ALA A 38 -0.20 14.69 1.28
CA ALA A 38 0.25 13.65 0.36
C ALA A 38 0.94 14.24 -0.88
N ARG A 39 0.38 15.33 -1.43
CA ARG A 39 1.00 16.09 -2.53
C ARG A 39 2.33 16.73 -2.13
N GLU A 40 2.42 17.29 -0.92
CA GLU A 40 3.66 17.90 -0.40
C GLU A 40 4.76 16.84 -0.19
N MET A 41 4.41 15.68 0.37
CA MET A 41 5.34 14.56 0.55
C MET A 41 5.83 14.01 -0.78
N ASN A 42 4.94 13.98 -1.78
CA ASN A 42 5.24 13.57 -3.16
C ASN A 42 5.90 12.17 -3.27
N PHE A 43 5.54 11.28 -2.34
CA PHE A 43 5.82 9.84 -2.44
C PHE A 43 4.70 9.16 -3.23
N SER A 44 4.89 7.89 -3.60
CA SER A 44 3.86 7.09 -4.28
C SER A 44 2.54 7.16 -3.52
N GLU A 45 2.61 6.99 -2.19
CA GLU A 45 1.49 7.13 -1.29
C GLU A 45 1.89 7.75 0.07
N THR A 46 0.89 8.30 0.75
CA THR A 46 0.94 8.76 2.14
C THR A 46 -0.27 8.17 2.87
N ILE A 47 -0.06 7.64 4.08
CA ILE A 47 -1.10 7.02 4.88
C ILE A 47 -1.36 7.77 6.18
N PHE A 48 -2.64 7.95 6.48
CA PHE A 48 -3.13 8.70 7.63
C PHE A 48 -3.90 7.77 8.55
N VAL A 49 -3.49 7.73 9.82
CA VAL A 49 -4.11 6.90 10.85
C VAL A 49 -5.15 7.71 11.61
N LEU A 50 -6.34 7.15 11.72
CA LEU A 50 -7.51 7.70 12.36
C LEU A 50 -7.98 6.74 13.47
N PRO A 51 -8.77 7.24 14.45
CA PRO A 51 -9.46 6.36 15.39
C PRO A 51 -10.27 5.29 14.65
N ALA A 52 -10.22 4.05 15.14
CA ALA A 52 -11.05 2.96 14.61
C ALA A 52 -12.54 3.31 14.71
N GLU A 53 -13.32 2.84 13.73
CA GLU A 53 -14.78 3.01 13.68
C GLU A 53 -15.54 1.72 14.03
N ALA A 54 -14.86 0.57 13.97
CA ALA A 54 -15.41 -0.74 14.30
C ALA A 54 -14.43 -1.54 15.18
N ASP A 55 -14.30 -2.85 14.94
CA ASP A 55 -13.48 -3.77 15.74
C ASP A 55 -11.99 -3.79 15.31
N GLY A 56 -11.57 -2.89 14.42
CA GLY A 56 -10.17 -2.74 14.03
C GLY A 56 -9.34 -1.99 15.08
N ASP A 57 -8.02 -1.98 14.89
CA ASP A 57 -7.10 -1.25 15.77
C ASP A 57 -6.97 0.23 15.37
N ALA A 58 -7.11 0.53 14.08
CA ALA A 58 -7.17 1.89 13.55
C ALA A 58 -7.84 1.93 12.18
N ARG A 59 -8.48 3.06 11.86
CA ARG A 59 -8.92 3.37 10.50
C ARG A 59 -7.80 4.04 9.74
N VAL A 60 -7.61 3.70 8.48
CA VAL A 60 -6.58 4.32 7.64
C VAL A 60 -7.16 4.92 6.36
N ARG A 61 -6.55 6.01 5.92
CA ARG A 61 -6.81 6.62 4.60
C ARG A 61 -5.50 6.75 3.85
N ILE A 62 -5.50 6.37 2.58
CA ILE A 62 -4.30 6.27 1.75
C ILE A 62 -4.47 7.24 0.59
N PHE A 63 -3.49 8.11 0.38
CA PHE A 63 -3.51 9.10 -0.67
C PHE A 63 -2.26 9.00 -1.53
N THR A 64 -2.45 9.00 -2.85
CA THR A 64 -1.39 9.40 -3.78
C THR A 64 -1.26 10.94 -3.76
N PRO A 65 -0.30 11.53 -4.48
CA PRO A 65 -0.22 12.98 -4.64
C PRO A 65 -1.46 13.63 -5.28
N VAL A 66 -2.35 12.85 -5.89
CA VAL A 66 -3.47 13.36 -6.70
C VAL A 66 -4.85 12.85 -6.27
N GLU A 67 -4.94 11.69 -5.63
CA GLU A 67 -6.23 11.10 -5.24
C GLU A 67 -6.13 10.18 -4.01
N GLU A 68 -7.29 9.84 -3.45
CA GLU A 68 -7.40 8.83 -2.40
C GLU A 68 -7.59 7.43 -2.99
N LEU A 69 -6.90 6.45 -2.42
CA LEU A 69 -7.05 5.03 -2.75
C LEU A 69 -7.85 4.30 -1.65
N PRO A 70 -8.75 3.39 -2.02
CA PRO A 70 -9.47 2.58 -1.03
C PRO A 70 -8.55 1.57 -0.33
N PHE A 71 -7.47 1.15 -1.00
CA PHE A 71 -6.47 0.22 -0.48
C PHE A 71 -5.17 0.37 -1.26
N ALA A 72 -4.04 0.13 -0.59
CA ALA A 72 -2.75 -0.13 -1.21
C ALA A 72 -1.92 -1.03 -0.28
N GLY A 73 -1.17 -1.97 -0.86
CA GLY A 73 -0.41 -2.97 -0.10
C GLY A 73 0.70 -2.36 0.75
N HIS A 74 1.71 -1.75 0.12
CA HIS A 74 2.87 -1.23 0.85
C HIS A 74 2.49 -0.18 1.93
N PRO A 75 1.51 0.73 1.73
CA PRO A 75 1.10 1.67 2.76
C PRO A 75 0.48 0.98 3.97
N THR A 76 -0.35 -0.04 3.73
CA THR A 76 -0.96 -0.85 4.79
C THR A 76 0.11 -1.58 5.60
N LEU A 77 1.08 -2.24 4.93
CA LEU A 77 2.16 -2.95 5.61
C LEU A 77 3.04 -2.01 6.46
N GLY A 78 3.52 -0.91 5.87
CA GLY A 78 4.40 0.04 6.56
C GLY A 78 3.71 0.72 7.74
N CYS A 79 2.43 1.06 7.61
CA CYS A 79 1.64 1.60 8.70
C CYS A 79 1.48 0.60 9.86
N SER A 80 1.24 -0.67 9.56
CA SER A 80 1.14 -1.70 10.61
C SER A 80 2.44 -1.84 11.40
N PHE A 81 3.62 -1.69 10.78
CA PHE A 81 4.89 -1.68 11.51
C PHE A 81 4.97 -0.51 12.50
N VAL A 82 4.59 0.70 12.07
CA VAL A 82 4.58 1.90 12.92
C VAL A 82 3.64 1.71 14.12
N LEU A 83 2.40 1.30 13.87
CA LEU A 83 1.40 1.14 14.94
C LEU A 83 1.74 -0.01 15.89
N ALA A 84 2.26 -1.13 15.38
CA ALA A 84 2.64 -2.25 16.22
C ALA A 84 3.83 -1.94 17.13
N GLU A 85 4.77 -1.10 16.68
CA GLU A 85 5.84 -0.60 17.53
C GLU A 85 5.28 0.27 18.67
N GLU A 86 4.35 1.18 18.36
CA GLU A 86 3.73 2.08 19.36
C GLU A 86 2.83 1.33 20.35
N LEU A 87 2.10 0.31 19.88
CA LEU A 87 1.19 -0.49 20.70
C LEU A 87 1.89 -1.66 21.41
N GLY A 88 3.13 -2.00 21.04
CA GLY A 88 3.83 -3.18 21.56
C GLY A 88 3.13 -4.50 21.22
N ARG A 89 2.58 -4.60 20.01
CA ARG A 89 1.80 -5.76 19.53
C ARG A 89 2.50 -6.49 18.37
N ASP A 90 2.10 -7.74 18.14
CA ASP A 90 2.57 -8.58 17.03
C ASP A 90 1.48 -8.77 15.95
N SER A 91 0.36 -8.07 16.09
CA SER A 91 -0.71 -8.03 15.11
C SER A 91 -1.42 -6.68 15.14
N VAL A 92 -1.81 -6.18 13.97
CA VAL A 92 -2.62 -4.97 13.82
C VAL A 92 -3.66 -5.21 12.72
N THR A 93 -4.91 -4.87 12.99
CA THR A 93 -6.00 -4.85 12.01
C THR A 93 -6.30 -3.40 11.60
N LEU A 94 -6.08 -3.08 10.32
CA LEU A 94 -6.36 -1.75 9.77
C LEU A 94 -7.69 -1.72 9.04
N GLU A 95 -8.56 -0.78 9.37
CA GLU A 95 -9.82 -0.55 8.64
C GLU A 95 -9.53 0.30 7.40
N THR A 96 -9.54 -0.34 6.23
CA THR A 96 -9.28 0.30 4.93
C THR A 96 -10.59 0.59 4.19
N GLY A 97 -10.51 1.29 3.06
CA GLY A 97 -11.67 1.49 2.17
C GLY A 97 -12.19 0.20 1.53
N LEU A 98 -11.43 -0.90 1.56
CA LEU A 98 -11.88 -2.24 1.15
C LEU A 98 -12.29 -3.15 2.32
N GLY A 99 -12.30 -2.61 3.55
CA GLY A 99 -12.60 -3.36 4.77
C GLY A 99 -11.37 -3.62 5.65
N PRO A 100 -11.54 -4.40 6.73
CA PRO A 100 -10.47 -4.67 7.68
C PRO A 100 -9.39 -5.58 7.07
N VAL A 101 -8.13 -5.19 7.25
CA VAL A 101 -6.95 -5.92 6.79
C VAL A 101 -6.10 -6.31 8.00
N PRO A 102 -6.10 -7.60 8.40
CA PRO A 102 -5.24 -8.08 9.46
C PRO A 102 -3.80 -8.20 8.95
N VAL A 103 -2.86 -7.74 9.78
CA VAL A 103 -1.42 -7.84 9.55
C VAL A 103 -0.77 -8.51 10.76
N GLU A 104 -0.12 -9.65 10.52
CA GLU A 104 0.71 -10.35 11.49
C GLU A 104 2.16 -9.90 11.34
N LEU A 105 2.87 -9.77 12.45
CA LEU A 105 4.21 -9.22 12.51
C LEU A 105 5.12 -10.15 13.31
N GLU A 106 6.33 -10.38 12.79
CA GLU A 106 7.32 -11.23 13.44
C GLU A 106 8.40 -10.37 14.08
N ARG A 107 8.74 -10.67 15.35
CA ARG A 107 9.80 -9.98 16.07
C ARG A 107 11.03 -10.84 16.27
N LYS A 108 12.19 -10.20 16.16
CA LYS A 108 13.49 -10.75 16.53
C LYS A 108 14.26 -9.71 17.32
N ASP A 109 14.77 -10.10 18.49
CA ASP A 109 15.54 -9.23 19.38
C ASP A 109 14.83 -7.90 19.71
N GLY A 110 13.50 -7.97 19.88
CA GLY A 110 12.64 -6.81 20.20
C GLY A 110 12.23 -5.95 19.01
N ARG A 111 12.77 -6.18 17.81
CA ARG A 111 12.44 -5.44 16.59
C ARG A 111 11.50 -6.24 15.70
N ILE A 112 10.58 -5.55 15.02
CA ILE A 112 9.77 -6.17 13.97
C ILE A 112 10.66 -6.37 12.74
N VAL A 113 10.69 -7.58 12.19
CA VAL A 113 11.56 -7.96 11.06
C VAL A 113 10.79 -8.44 9.82
N PHE A 114 9.52 -8.81 9.98
CA PHE A 114 8.69 -9.30 8.89
C PHE A 114 7.22 -9.01 9.17
N GLY A 115 6.42 -8.87 8.12
CA GLY A 115 4.98 -8.74 8.23
C GLY A 115 4.24 -9.45 7.09
N ARG A 116 3.09 -10.02 7.42
CA ARG A 116 2.19 -10.70 6.49
C ARG A 116 0.79 -10.11 6.63
N MET A 117 0.19 -9.72 5.51
CA MET A 117 -1.20 -9.25 5.50
C MET A 117 -2.10 -10.21 4.72
N GLN A 118 -3.37 -10.26 5.10
CA GLN A 118 -4.40 -10.91 4.30
C GLN A 118 -5.15 -9.87 3.46
N GLN A 119 -4.87 -9.83 2.16
CA GLN A 119 -5.55 -8.93 1.23
C GLN A 119 -6.88 -9.53 0.74
N VAL A 120 -7.75 -8.66 0.23
CA VAL A 120 -8.95 -9.08 -0.50
C VAL A 120 -8.53 -9.88 -1.73
N VAL A 121 -9.20 -11.02 -1.97
CA VAL A 121 -9.01 -11.80 -3.19
C VAL A 121 -9.69 -11.04 -4.34
N PRO A 122 -8.96 -10.58 -5.36
CA PRO A 122 -9.57 -9.88 -6.49
C PRO A 122 -10.39 -10.83 -7.36
N GLU A 123 -11.43 -10.30 -8.00
CA GLU A 123 -11.92 -10.87 -9.26
C GLU A 123 -10.94 -10.46 -10.38
N TRP A 124 -10.92 -11.20 -11.49
CA TRP A 124 -10.11 -10.84 -12.65
C TRP A 124 -10.84 -11.11 -13.96
N ARG A 125 -10.39 -10.43 -15.01
CA ARG A 125 -10.96 -10.55 -16.36
C ARG A 125 -9.91 -10.24 -17.44
N PRO A 126 -10.10 -10.71 -18.68
CA PRO A 126 -9.25 -10.29 -19.80
C PRO A 126 -9.18 -8.77 -19.94
N TYR A 127 -8.00 -8.24 -20.26
CA TYR A 127 -7.82 -6.81 -20.49
C TYR A 127 -8.23 -6.42 -21.90
N GLU A 128 -9.24 -5.56 -22.03
CA GLU A 128 -9.85 -5.23 -23.33
C GLU A 128 -8.93 -4.47 -24.28
N ARG A 129 -7.87 -3.83 -23.77
CA ARG A 129 -6.93 -3.00 -24.54
C ARG A 129 -5.54 -3.62 -24.64
N GLU A 130 -5.47 -4.94 -24.70
CA GLU A 130 -4.21 -5.68 -24.81
C GLU A 130 -3.30 -5.15 -25.92
N ALA A 131 -3.82 -5.00 -27.15
CA ALA A 131 -3.01 -4.53 -28.28
C ALA A 131 -2.40 -3.13 -28.05
N ASP A 132 -3.16 -2.22 -27.46
CA ASP A 132 -2.68 -0.87 -27.13
C ASP A 132 -1.60 -0.92 -26.03
N LEU A 133 -1.79 -1.77 -25.02
CA LEU A 133 -0.84 -1.94 -23.93
C LEU A 133 0.48 -2.53 -24.45
N LEU A 134 0.42 -3.61 -25.22
CA LEU A 134 1.60 -4.26 -25.81
C LEU A 134 2.38 -3.28 -26.69
N ALA A 135 1.70 -2.48 -27.50
CA ALA A 135 2.31 -1.43 -28.29
C ALA A 135 2.97 -0.33 -27.44
N ALA A 136 2.34 0.06 -26.32
CA ALA A 136 2.86 1.08 -25.42
C ALA A 136 4.10 0.62 -24.63
N VAL A 137 4.16 -0.66 -24.22
CA VAL A 137 5.33 -1.24 -23.57
C VAL A 137 6.41 -1.70 -24.56
N GLY A 138 6.09 -1.78 -25.85
CA GLY A 138 7.03 -2.11 -26.91
C GLY A 138 7.29 -3.60 -27.11
N VAL A 139 6.29 -4.45 -26.83
CA VAL A 139 6.41 -5.92 -26.95
C VAL A 139 5.38 -6.46 -27.94
N GLU A 140 5.74 -7.50 -28.69
CA GLU A 140 4.85 -8.07 -29.71
C GLU A 140 3.74 -8.95 -29.11
N ARG A 141 4.02 -9.62 -28.00
CA ARG A 141 3.10 -10.54 -27.31
C ARG A 141 3.46 -10.66 -25.83
N SER A 142 2.47 -11.02 -25.01
CA SER A 142 2.67 -11.55 -23.66
C SER A 142 2.80 -13.08 -23.71
N GLY A 143 3.61 -13.67 -22.85
CA GLY A 143 3.71 -15.14 -22.73
C GLY A 143 2.49 -15.78 -22.04
N LEU A 144 1.81 -15.03 -21.18
CA LEU A 144 0.55 -15.39 -20.50
C LEU A 144 -0.61 -14.45 -20.89
N PRO A 145 -1.87 -14.84 -20.63
CA PRO A 145 -3.02 -13.96 -20.84
C PRO A 145 -2.86 -12.61 -20.14
N VAL A 146 -3.16 -11.52 -20.85
CA VAL A 146 -3.16 -10.17 -20.30
C VAL A 146 -4.49 -9.91 -19.61
N GLU A 147 -4.46 -9.85 -18.28
CA GLU A 147 -5.65 -9.80 -17.43
C GLU A 147 -5.61 -8.61 -16.46
N LEU A 148 -6.78 -8.09 -16.13
CA LEU A 148 -7.00 -6.99 -15.18
C LEU A 148 -7.44 -7.52 -13.81
N TYR A 149 -6.76 -7.07 -12.76
CA TYR A 149 -6.97 -7.44 -11.36
C TYR A 149 -7.31 -6.19 -10.51
N PRO A 150 -8.59 -5.92 -10.21
CA PRO A 150 -9.00 -4.91 -9.22
C PRO A 150 -8.88 -5.42 -7.78
N ASN A 151 -7.93 -4.88 -7.01
CA ASN A 151 -7.78 -5.15 -5.56
C ASN A 151 -7.61 -3.86 -4.74
N GLY A 152 -8.10 -2.75 -5.26
CA GLY A 152 -7.87 -1.39 -4.76
C GLY A 152 -7.39 -0.54 -5.92
N PRO A 153 -6.08 -0.53 -6.21
CA PRO A 153 -5.58 -0.16 -7.52
C PRO A 153 -5.99 -1.19 -8.60
N LEU A 154 -5.80 -0.81 -9.85
CA LEU A 154 -5.97 -1.67 -11.02
C LEU A 154 -4.61 -2.17 -11.49
N HIS A 155 -4.42 -3.49 -11.52
CA HIS A 155 -3.19 -4.09 -12.03
C HIS A 155 -3.46 -4.85 -13.33
N VAL A 156 -2.60 -4.66 -14.32
CA VAL A 156 -2.55 -5.46 -15.55
C VAL A 156 -1.16 -6.07 -15.66
N TYR A 157 -1.09 -7.37 -15.97
CA TYR A 157 0.17 -8.09 -16.06
C TYR A 157 0.49 -8.46 -17.51
N VAL A 158 1.75 -8.28 -17.89
CA VAL A 158 2.32 -8.70 -19.18
C VAL A 158 3.55 -9.55 -18.88
N GLU A 159 3.55 -10.81 -19.33
CA GLU A 159 4.69 -11.70 -19.14
C GLU A 159 5.71 -11.49 -20.26
N LEU A 160 6.95 -11.19 -19.88
CA LEU A 160 8.09 -11.04 -20.78
C LEU A 160 8.91 -12.33 -20.82
N GLU A 161 9.67 -12.53 -21.91
CA GLU A 161 10.42 -13.78 -22.13
C GLU A 161 11.61 -13.97 -21.16
N SER A 162 12.12 -12.90 -20.57
CA SER A 162 13.22 -12.94 -19.59
C SER A 162 13.33 -11.66 -18.76
N GLU A 163 14.13 -11.70 -17.68
CA GLU A 163 14.46 -10.52 -16.86
C GLU A 163 15.25 -9.46 -17.65
N GLU A 164 16.06 -9.86 -18.64
CA GLU A 164 16.80 -8.94 -19.52
C GLU A 164 15.89 -8.10 -20.43
N ALA A 165 14.60 -8.46 -20.54
CA ALA A 165 13.62 -7.76 -21.35
C ALA A 165 12.84 -6.66 -20.58
N VAL A 166 13.06 -6.52 -19.27
CA VAL A 166 12.44 -5.50 -18.39
C VAL A 166 13.21 -4.18 -18.49
#